data_AF-A0A1Y4RE15-F1
#
_entry.id   AF-A0A1Y4RE15-F1
#
_cell.length_a   1.000
_cell.length_b   1.000
_cell.length_c   1.000
_cell.angle_alpha   90.00
_cell.angle_beta   90.00
_cell.angle_gamma   90.00
#
_symmetry.space_group_name_H-M   'P 1'
#
loop_
_entity.id
_entity.type
_entity.pdbx_description
1 polymer ?
#
loop_
_entity_poly.entity_id
_entity_poly.type
_entity_poly.pdbx_seq_one_letter_code
_entity_poly.pdbx_strand_id
1 'polypeptide(L)'
;MNRRIFSIGTIFSMALCLSGCQTQESVPTAAQMSETEPAKAPSEPYDYYEKLIAAAGECAVKNNGEKPEGYDFSSVIYMKKDWDYGTLGYLIRDMDGNGTDELIFGGNADESGSWYDSIIYDVYTISDGELVHVLDGWERNRYFLCENGMIANEGASSAFDGSYSYFTFQGDRLSLMESVTWKYEGDDGSCVYYYTTESEPDTENAEIISAEQADAVIEKYVYERIPFIPFA
;
A
#
# COMPACT_ATOMS: atom_id res chain seq x y z
N MET A 1 10.25 8.20 -59.73
CA MET A 1 9.71 8.77 -60.97
C MET A 1 9.11 7.64 -61.80
N ASN A 2 7.79 7.45 -61.76
CA ASN A 2 6.96 7.09 -62.92
C ASN A 2 5.50 6.84 -62.50
N ARG A 3 4.63 7.62 -63.15
CA ARG A 3 3.17 7.65 -63.08
C ARG A 3 2.54 6.50 -63.88
N ARG A 4 1.28 6.17 -63.56
CA ARG A 4 0.09 6.02 -64.46
C ARG A 4 -1.07 5.49 -63.59
N ILE A 5 -2.22 6.13 -63.32
CA ILE A 5 -3.21 6.96 -64.06
C ILE A 5 -4.30 6.15 -64.82
N PHE A 6 -5.57 6.44 -64.44
CA PHE A 6 -6.91 6.26 -65.08
C PHE A 6 -7.44 4.82 -65.31
N SER A 7 -8.75 4.50 -65.26
CA SER A 7 -10.01 5.22 -65.59
C SER A 7 -11.22 4.46 -64.95
N ILE A 8 -12.24 5.10 -64.35
CA ILE A 8 -13.56 5.56 -64.88
C ILE A 8 -14.51 4.46 -65.43
N GLY A 9 -15.76 4.45 -64.92
CA GLY A 9 -16.96 3.90 -65.61
C GLY A 9 -18.09 3.50 -64.64
N THR A 10 -19.02 4.38 -64.22
CA THR A 10 -20.32 4.77 -64.85
C THR A 10 -21.54 3.89 -64.47
N ILE A 11 -22.39 4.45 -63.59
CA ILE A 11 -23.86 4.65 -63.60
C ILE A 11 -24.79 3.63 -64.32
N PHE A 12 -25.79 3.10 -63.60
CA PHE A 12 -27.23 2.98 -63.99
C PHE A 12 -28.05 2.46 -62.79
N SER A 13 -28.88 3.27 -62.10
CA SER A 13 -30.31 3.58 -62.32
C SER A 13 -31.27 2.37 -62.25
N MET A 14 -32.26 2.42 -61.35
CA MET A 14 -33.73 2.45 -61.65
C MET A 14 -34.65 1.67 -60.68
N ALA A 15 -35.72 2.37 -60.24
CA ALA A 15 -37.11 1.93 -59.94
C ALA A 15 -37.40 0.98 -58.75
N LEU A 16 -38.11 1.48 -57.72
CA LEU A 16 -39.59 1.48 -57.50
C LEU A 16 -40.17 0.12 -57.05
N CYS A 17 -40.80 0.09 -55.87
CA CYS A 17 -42.18 -0.39 -55.68
C CYS A 17 -42.71 -0.16 -54.25
N LEU A 18 -44.04 -0.14 -54.17
CA LEU A 18 -44.91 0.53 -53.20
C LEU A 18 -45.34 -0.33 -51.99
N SER A 19 -45.97 0.39 -51.03
CA SER A 19 -47.15 0.01 -50.23
C SER A 19 -46.96 -0.56 -48.81
N GLY A 20 -47.17 0.32 -47.82
CA GLY A 20 -48.37 0.37 -46.97
C GLY A 20 -48.52 -0.64 -45.81
N CYS A 21 -48.60 -0.13 -44.56
CA CYS A 21 -49.77 -0.28 -43.67
C CYS A 21 -49.54 0.50 -42.35
N GLN A 22 -50.60 1.15 -41.84
CA GLN A 22 -50.64 1.87 -40.55
C GLN A 22 -50.92 0.91 -39.38
N THR A 23 -50.40 1.23 -38.19
CA THR A 23 -51.16 1.22 -36.92
C THR A 23 -50.42 2.00 -35.83
N GLN A 24 -51.20 2.79 -35.06
CA GLN A 24 -50.83 3.62 -33.92
C GLN A 24 -50.64 2.82 -32.62
N GLU A 25 -50.20 3.56 -31.58
CA GLU A 25 -50.24 3.34 -30.12
C GLU A 25 -48.84 3.10 -29.53
N SER A 26 -48.45 3.67 -28.39
CA SER A 26 -49.01 4.69 -27.49
C SER A 26 -47.85 5.05 -26.55
N VAL A 27 -47.80 6.29 -26.06
CA VAL A 27 -46.82 6.75 -25.07
C VAL A 27 -47.27 6.31 -23.68
N PRO A 28 -46.39 5.78 -22.81
CA PRO A 28 -46.62 5.82 -21.38
C PRO A 28 -45.68 6.83 -20.70
N THR A 29 -46.31 7.87 -20.17
CA THR A 29 -46.22 8.40 -18.80
C THR A 29 -44.90 8.29 -18.03
N ALA A 30 -44.37 9.45 -17.67
CA ALA A 30 -43.37 9.65 -16.64
C ALA A 30 -43.89 9.30 -15.24
N ALA A 31 -43.10 8.56 -14.46
CA ALA A 31 -42.80 8.81 -13.04
C ALA A 31 -42.04 7.61 -12.44
N GLN A 32 -40.77 7.82 -12.12
CA GLN A 32 -40.16 7.59 -10.81
C GLN A 32 -38.64 7.75 -10.98
N MET A 33 -38.18 9.00 -10.97
CA MET A 33 -36.78 9.28 -10.67
C MET A 33 -36.62 9.06 -9.16
N SER A 34 -35.93 7.99 -8.81
CA SER A 34 -35.33 7.82 -7.50
C SER A 34 -34.45 9.04 -7.25
N GLU A 35 -34.75 9.82 -6.22
CA GLU A 35 -33.78 10.75 -5.62
C GLU A 35 -32.65 9.89 -5.04
N THR A 36 -31.66 9.57 -5.87
CA THR A 36 -30.32 9.26 -5.36
C THR A 36 -29.84 10.52 -4.65
N GLU A 37 -29.59 10.40 -3.34
CA GLU A 37 -28.80 11.39 -2.62
C GLU A 37 -27.57 11.74 -3.46
N PRO A 38 -27.19 13.02 -3.58
CA PRO A 38 -25.98 13.37 -4.29
C PRO A 38 -24.82 12.63 -3.60
N ALA A 39 -24.17 11.73 -4.34
CA ALA A 39 -22.90 11.16 -3.93
C ALA A 39 -22.03 12.34 -3.46
N LYS A 40 -21.65 12.30 -2.18
CA LYS A 40 -20.73 13.28 -1.59
C LYS A 40 -19.57 13.41 -2.57
N ALA A 41 -19.37 14.61 -3.13
CA ALA A 41 -18.22 14.84 -4.00
C ALA A 41 -16.98 14.33 -3.25
N PRO A 42 -16.12 13.51 -3.89
CA PRO A 42 -14.94 12.99 -3.21
C PRO A 42 -14.20 14.18 -2.62
N SER A 43 -13.99 14.15 -1.30
CA SER A 43 -13.10 15.11 -0.67
C SER A 43 -11.73 14.95 -1.36
N GLU A 44 -11.10 16.06 -1.74
CA GLU A 44 -9.76 16.02 -2.32
C GLU A 44 -8.85 15.14 -1.43
N PRO A 45 -8.00 14.27 -2.00
CA PRO A 45 -7.12 13.35 -1.24
C PRO A 45 -6.44 13.98 -0.01
N TYR A 46 -6.03 15.24 -0.16
CA TYR A 46 -5.43 16.06 0.90
C TYR A 46 -6.33 16.23 2.13
N ASP A 47 -7.64 16.34 1.99
CA ASP A 47 -8.57 16.48 3.13
C ASP A 47 -8.73 15.18 3.94
N TYR A 48 -8.46 14.01 3.35
CA TYR A 48 -8.35 12.76 4.12
C TYR A 48 -7.05 12.73 4.92
N TYR A 49 -5.92 12.99 4.25
CA TYR A 49 -4.61 12.92 4.88
C TYR A 49 -4.42 13.96 5.99
N GLU A 50 -4.91 15.19 5.81
CA GLU A 50 -4.82 16.23 6.84
C GLU A 50 -5.53 15.81 8.14
N LYS A 51 -6.69 15.15 8.05
CA LYS A 51 -7.40 14.63 9.24
C LYS A 51 -6.61 13.53 9.94
N LEU A 52 -6.03 12.60 9.18
CA LEU A 52 -5.20 11.53 9.74
C LEU A 52 -3.96 12.11 10.43
N ILE A 53 -3.24 13.02 9.77
CA ILE A 53 -2.04 13.67 10.32
C ILE A 53 -2.37 14.42 11.60
N ALA A 54 -3.46 15.20 11.63
CA ALA A 54 -3.87 15.94 12.81
C ALA A 54 -4.21 15.00 13.99
N ALA A 55 -4.98 13.94 13.73
CA ALA A 55 -5.35 12.97 14.76
C ALA A 55 -4.13 12.17 15.28
N ALA A 56 -3.22 11.74 14.40
CA ALA A 56 -1.99 11.08 14.78
C ALA A 56 -1.09 12.01 15.61
N GLY A 57 -0.99 13.29 15.24
CA GLY A 57 -0.24 14.27 16.00
C GLY A 57 -0.83 14.58 17.38
N GLU A 58 -2.15 14.63 17.51
CA GLU A 58 -2.79 14.71 18.82
C GLU A 58 -2.45 13.50 19.71
N CYS A 59 -2.43 12.30 19.14
CA CYS A 59 -2.04 11.08 19.87
C CYS A 59 -0.59 11.15 20.33
N ALA A 60 0.32 11.56 19.44
CA ALA A 60 1.73 11.73 19.74
C ALA A 60 1.97 12.74 20.88
N VAL A 61 1.23 13.86 20.89
CA VAL A 61 1.32 14.89 21.94
C VAL A 61 0.71 14.41 23.26
N LYS A 62 -0.46 13.76 23.24
CA LYS A 62 -1.15 13.27 24.45
C LYS A 62 -0.34 12.17 25.13
N ASN A 63 0.26 11.27 24.34
CA ASN A 63 1.11 10.16 24.78
C ASN A 63 0.54 9.37 25.98
N ASN A 64 -0.76 9.10 25.96
CA ASN A 64 -1.49 8.53 27.11
C ASN A 64 -1.92 7.06 26.90
N GLY A 65 -1.67 6.47 25.73
CA GLY A 65 -2.04 5.09 25.43
C GLY A 65 -3.46 4.90 24.91
N GLU A 66 -4.24 5.96 24.71
CA GLU A 66 -5.65 5.85 24.30
C GLU A 66 -5.77 5.82 22.77
N LYS A 67 -6.30 4.72 22.21
CA LYS A 67 -6.60 4.63 20.76
C LYS A 67 -7.66 5.69 20.40
N PRO A 68 -7.41 6.55 19.40
CA PRO A 68 -8.42 7.51 18.94
C PRO A 68 -9.62 6.82 18.31
N GLU A 69 -10.83 7.28 18.64
CA GLU A 69 -12.07 6.73 18.08
C GLU A 69 -12.20 7.05 16.58
N GLY A 70 -12.57 6.04 15.78
CA GLY A 70 -12.78 6.21 14.34
C GLY A 70 -11.51 6.21 13.49
N TYR A 71 -10.35 5.96 14.09
CA TYR A 71 -9.08 5.82 13.39
C TYR A 71 -8.49 4.44 13.64
N ASP A 72 -7.85 3.88 12.62
CA ASP A 72 -7.22 2.57 12.67
C ASP A 72 -5.70 2.65 12.63
N PHE A 73 -5.13 3.60 13.38
CA PHE A 73 -3.69 3.74 13.47
C PHE A 73 -3.03 2.51 14.07
N SER A 74 -1.80 2.27 13.64
CA SER A 74 -0.82 1.41 14.28
C SER A 74 -0.68 1.76 15.77
N SER A 75 -0.47 0.73 16.60
CA SER A 75 -0.43 0.89 18.07
C SER A 75 0.60 1.92 18.53
N VAL A 76 1.74 1.98 17.85
CA VAL A 76 2.85 2.89 18.13
C VAL A 76 2.49 4.38 18.06
N ILE A 77 1.44 4.74 17.31
CA ILE A 77 0.99 6.13 17.15
C ILE A 77 0.40 6.65 18.47
N TYR A 78 -0.39 5.83 19.16
CA TYR A 78 -1.11 6.23 20.37
C TYR A 78 -0.62 5.59 21.66
N MET A 79 0.18 4.52 21.59
CA MET A 79 0.71 3.86 22.77
C MET A 79 1.55 4.83 23.60
N LYS A 80 1.42 4.72 24.93
CA LYS A 80 2.23 5.47 25.87
C LYS A 80 3.69 5.07 25.71
N LYS A 81 4.51 6.00 25.24
CA LYS A 81 5.94 5.83 25.05
C LYS A 81 6.64 5.95 26.40
N ASP A 82 6.85 4.81 27.05
CA ASP A 82 7.70 4.70 28.24
C ASP A 82 9.18 4.50 27.87
N TRP A 83 9.46 4.28 26.58
CA TRP A 83 10.80 4.18 25.98
C TRP A 83 10.89 5.02 24.71
N ASP A 84 12.10 5.43 24.40
CA ASP A 84 12.41 6.29 23.27
C ASP A 84 12.55 5.45 21.98
N TYR A 85 11.51 5.47 21.14
CA TYR A 85 11.53 4.90 19.79
C TYR A 85 11.86 5.96 18.73
N GLY A 86 12.36 7.12 19.16
CA GLY A 86 12.61 8.27 18.31
C GLY A 86 11.37 9.14 18.07
N THR A 87 11.50 10.03 17.09
CA THR A 87 10.49 11.04 16.76
C THR A 87 9.54 10.51 15.70
N LEU A 88 8.25 10.38 16.05
CA LEU A 88 7.20 10.02 15.10
C LEU A 88 6.85 11.19 14.18
N GLY A 89 6.49 10.87 12.95
CA GLY A 89 6.11 11.83 11.95
C GLY A 89 5.41 11.22 10.76
N TYR A 90 5.29 12.02 9.70
CA TYR A 90 4.65 11.65 8.47
C TYR A 90 5.44 12.04 7.22
N LEU A 91 5.15 11.40 6.11
CA LEU A 91 5.62 11.74 4.78
C LEU A 91 4.45 11.58 3.79
N ILE A 92 4.38 12.44 2.78
CA ILE A 92 3.48 12.26 1.64
C ILE A 92 4.36 12.12 0.39
N ARG A 93 4.22 10.99 -0.32
CA ARG A 93 5.03 10.67 -1.49
C ARG A 93 4.39 9.53 -2.29
N ASP A 94 4.40 9.67 -3.62
CA ASP A 94 4.18 8.55 -4.56
C ASP A 94 5.28 7.48 -4.41
N MET A 95 4.93 6.37 -3.74
CA MET A 95 5.87 5.30 -3.40
C MET A 95 6.03 4.27 -4.52
N ASP A 96 4.98 4.01 -5.30
CA ASP A 96 4.98 2.98 -6.36
C ASP A 96 5.11 3.57 -7.78
N GLY A 97 5.12 4.90 -7.91
CA GLY A 97 5.26 5.62 -9.17
C GLY A 97 3.98 5.65 -10.01
N ASN A 98 2.81 5.42 -9.40
CA ASN A 98 1.53 5.38 -10.12
C ASN A 98 0.90 6.78 -10.32
N GLY A 99 1.48 7.84 -9.72
CA GLY A 99 1.00 9.21 -9.77
C GLY A 99 0.02 9.61 -8.66
N THR A 100 -0.25 8.71 -7.71
CA THR A 100 -1.01 8.96 -6.47
C THR A 100 -0.01 9.03 -5.32
N ASP A 101 -0.10 10.07 -4.51
CA ASP A 101 0.74 10.14 -3.30
C ASP A 101 0.16 9.27 -2.18
N GLU A 102 1.01 8.47 -1.53
CA GLU A 102 0.70 7.79 -0.29
C GLU A 102 0.99 8.68 0.92
N LEU A 103 0.17 8.56 1.96
CA LEU A 103 0.49 9.07 3.29
C LEU A 103 1.14 7.96 4.12
N ILE A 104 2.32 8.25 4.64
CA ILE A 104 3.13 7.31 5.41
C ILE A 104 3.29 7.86 6.82
N PHE A 105 2.97 7.07 7.83
CA PHE A 105 3.35 7.35 9.21
C PHE A 105 4.52 6.49 9.61
N GLY A 106 5.47 7.11 10.29
CA GLY A 106 6.72 6.48 10.63
C GLY A 106 7.46 7.21 11.74
N GLY A 107 8.71 6.82 11.94
CA GLY A 107 9.58 7.44 12.93
C GLY A 107 11.03 7.42 12.52
N ASN A 108 11.75 8.47 12.95
CA ASN A 108 13.20 8.52 12.86
C ASN A 108 13.80 8.33 14.24
N ALA A 109 14.92 7.62 14.30
CA ALA A 109 15.70 7.51 15.52
C ALA A 109 16.37 8.85 15.82
N ASP A 110 16.59 9.13 17.11
CA ASP A 110 17.37 10.29 17.55
C ASP A 110 18.80 10.27 17.00
N GLU A 111 19.39 9.07 16.90
CA GLU A 111 20.68 8.85 16.25
C GLU A 111 20.47 8.24 14.87
N SER A 112 20.80 9.01 13.83
CA SER A 112 20.73 8.56 12.44
C SER A 112 21.54 7.29 12.22
N GLY A 113 21.01 6.35 11.45
CA GLY A 113 21.73 5.10 11.18
C GLY A 113 21.42 3.98 12.17
N SER A 114 20.67 4.25 13.24
CA SER A 114 20.16 3.22 14.14
C SER A 114 19.28 2.20 13.39
N TRP A 115 19.20 0.98 13.92
CA TRP A 115 18.38 -0.11 13.38
C TRP A 115 16.87 0.17 13.43
N TYR A 116 16.47 1.19 14.19
CA TYR A 116 15.08 1.65 14.34
C TYR A 116 14.83 3.02 13.71
N ASP A 117 15.73 3.47 12.83
CA ASP A 117 15.57 4.72 12.08
C ASP A 117 14.83 4.48 10.76
N SER A 118 14.02 5.45 10.33
CA SER A 118 13.17 5.39 9.14
C SER A 118 12.16 4.24 9.14
N ILE A 119 11.63 3.87 10.31
CA ILE A 119 10.56 2.85 10.40
C ILE A 119 9.26 3.42 9.81
N ILE A 120 8.58 2.60 9.02
CA ILE A 120 7.21 2.78 8.55
C ILE A 120 6.28 1.96 9.44
N TYR A 121 5.22 2.60 9.92
CA TYR A 121 4.18 1.97 10.74
C TYR A 121 2.85 1.93 10.02
N ASP A 122 2.44 3.02 9.36
CA ASP A 122 1.21 3.05 8.59
C ASP A 122 1.48 3.52 7.15
N VAL A 123 0.78 2.92 6.19
CA VAL A 123 0.69 3.44 4.81
C VAL A 123 -0.78 3.55 4.42
N TYR A 124 -1.17 4.73 3.97
CA TYR A 124 -2.48 5.01 3.41
C TYR A 124 -2.35 5.44 1.96
N THR A 125 -3.26 4.98 1.11
CA THR A 125 -3.38 5.43 -0.28
C THR A 125 -4.84 5.81 -0.58
N ILE A 126 -5.05 6.51 -1.69
CA ILE A 126 -6.39 6.69 -2.26
C ILE A 126 -6.56 5.72 -3.43
N SER A 127 -7.47 4.76 -3.28
CA SER A 127 -7.81 3.78 -4.33
C SER A 127 -9.29 3.93 -4.68
N ASP A 128 -9.59 4.08 -5.96
CA ASP A 128 -10.96 4.30 -6.47
C ASP A 128 -11.74 5.43 -5.77
N GLY A 129 -11.02 6.46 -5.30
CA GLY A 129 -11.60 7.63 -4.61
C GLY A 129 -11.85 7.44 -3.11
N GLU A 130 -11.48 6.29 -2.55
CA GLU A 130 -11.61 5.95 -1.14
C GLU A 130 -10.25 5.84 -0.46
N LEU A 131 -10.21 6.18 0.83
CA LEU A 131 -9.02 6.01 1.66
C LEU A 131 -8.84 4.54 2.03
N VAL A 132 -7.68 3.97 1.72
CA VAL A 132 -7.31 2.60 2.06
C VAL A 132 -6.12 2.60 3.01
N HIS A 133 -6.25 1.87 4.12
CA HIS A 133 -5.14 1.58 5.02
C HIS A 133 -4.44 0.30 4.53
N VAL A 134 -3.27 0.44 3.92
CA VAL A 134 -2.55 -0.64 3.23
C VAL A 134 -1.74 -1.49 4.20
N LEU A 135 -1.07 -0.83 5.15
CA LEU A 135 -0.04 -1.41 6.00
C LEU A 135 -0.25 -0.91 7.42
N ASP A 136 -0.28 -1.85 8.37
CA ASP A 136 -0.38 -1.61 9.82
C ASP A 136 0.78 -2.34 10.52
N GLY A 137 1.57 -1.59 11.26
CA GLY A 137 2.77 -2.03 11.95
C GLY A 137 2.71 -1.84 13.47
N TRP A 138 3.69 -2.40 14.17
CA TRP A 138 3.81 -2.25 15.62
C TRP A 138 5.24 -2.46 16.09
N GLU A 139 5.51 -2.39 17.40
CA GLU A 139 6.88 -2.33 17.92
C GLU A 139 7.79 -3.50 17.50
N ARG A 140 7.25 -4.69 17.24
CA ARG A 140 8.01 -5.86 16.74
C ARG A 140 7.61 -6.29 15.33
N ASN A 141 6.88 -5.44 14.62
CA ASN A 141 6.48 -5.62 13.23
C ASN A 141 6.72 -4.29 12.50
N ARG A 142 7.96 -4.12 12.05
CA ARG A 142 8.49 -2.84 11.56
C ARG A 142 8.69 -2.93 10.06
N TYR A 143 8.28 -1.89 9.34
CA TYR A 143 8.45 -1.85 7.90
C TYR A 143 9.46 -0.78 7.49
N PHE A 144 10.07 -0.97 6.33
CA PHE A 144 11.07 -0.06 5.79
C PHE A 144 10.91 0.02 4.27
N LEU A 145 11.15 1.20 3.69
CA LEU A 145 11.29 1.33 2.26
C LEU A 145 12.72 0.95 1.86
N CYS A 146 12.88 0.13 0.84
CA CYS A 146 14.17 -0.20 0.25
C CYS A 146 14.52 0.77 -0.89
N GLU A 147 15.81 0.99 -1.15
CA GLU A 147 16.29 1.85 -2.25
C GLU A 147 15.80 1.38 -3.64
N ASN A 148 15.43 0.11 -3.78
CA ASN A 148 14.87 -0.47 -4.99
C ASN A 148 13.34 -0.34 -5.09
N GLY A 149 12.69 0.36 -4.16
CA GLY A 149 11.24 0.58 -4.12
C GLY A 149 10.42 -0.54 -3.47
N MET A 150 11.05 -1.60 -2.96
CA MET A 150 10.33 -2.65 -2.22
C MET A 150 10.09 -2.25 -0.76
N ILE A 151 9.08 -2.85 -0.16
CA ILE A 151 8.83 -2.76 1.28
C ILE A 151 9.47 -3.95 1.95
N ALA A 152 10.37 -3.69 2.91
CA ALA A 152 10.88 -4.71 3.82
C ALA A 152 10.03 -4.74 5.10
N ASN A 153 9.90 -5.92 5.67
CA ASN A 153 9.29 -6.16 6.96
C ASN A 153 10.27 -6.91 7.86
N GLU A 154 10.46 -6.40 9.08
CA GLU A 154 11.15 -7.07 10.16
C GLU A 154 10.15 -7.45 11.26
N GLY A 155 9.73 -8.70 11.23
CA GLY A 155 8.77 -9.28 12.17
C GLY A 155 9.46 -10.11 13.25
N ALA A 156 8.96 -10.06 14.48
CA ALA A 156 9.37 -10.99 15.52
C ALA A 156 8.17 -11.48 16.34
N SER A 157 7.93 -12.79 16.35
CA SER A 157 6.84 -13.38 17.15
C SER A 157 7.29 -13.63 18.59
N SER A 158 8.56 -13.98 18.81
CA SER A 158 9.12 -14.16 20.16
C SER A 158 10.59 -13.75 20.24
N ALA A 159 11.21 -13.86 21.41
CA ALA A 159 12.66 -13.71 21.52
C ALA A 159 13.43 -14.81 20.76
N PHE A 160 12.72 -15.87 20.35
CA PHE A 160 13.29 -17.08 19.75
C PHE A 160 12.97 -17.26 18.26
N ASP A 161 12.20 -16.35 17.66
CA ASP A 161 11.83 -16.44 16.24
C ASP A 161 11.42 -15.08 15.65
N GLY A 162 11.65 -14.95 14.34
CA GLY A 162 11.28 -13.77 13.56
C GLY A 162 11.47 -13.98 12.07
N SER A 163 11.21 -12.93 11.30
CA SER A 163 11.25 -12.94 9.84
C SER A 163 11.79 -11.63 9.25
N TYR A 164 12.36 -11.77 8.05
CA TYR A 164 12.66 -10.69 7.12
C TYR A 164 11.88 -10.98 5.84
N SER A 165 10.87 -10.16 5.53
CA SER A 165 10.01 -10.37 4.37
C SER A 165 10.00 -9.15 3.47
N TYR A 166 9.93 -9.39 2.16
CA TYR A 166 10.06 -8.34 1.16
C TYR A 166 8.88 -8.35 0.22
N PHE A 167 8.33 -7.18 -0.07
CA PHE A 167 7.10 -7.02 -0.83
C PHE A 167 7.27 -5.99 -1.94
N THR A 168 6.61 -6.23 -3.06
CA THR A 168 6.30 -5.15 -4.00
C THR A 168 5.08 -4.40 -3.51
N PHE A 169 5.09 -3.08 -3.65
CA PHE A 169 3.94 -2.22 -3.36
C PHE A 169 3.35 -1.69 -4.67
N GLN A 170 2.02 -1.80 -4.84
CA GLN A 170 1.33 -1.30 -6.03
C GLN A 170 -0.12 -0.88 -5.70
N GLY A 171 -0.40 0.40 -5.79
CA GLY A 171 -1.68 1.01 -5.43
C GLY A 171 -2.00 0.74 -3.97
N ASP A 172 -2.95 -0.14 -3.73
CA ASP A 172 -3.47 -0.48 -2.41
C ASP A 172 -3.03 -1.86 -1.89
N ARG A 173 -2.03 -2.49 -2.53
CA ARG A 173 -1.64 -3.87 -2.21
C ARG A 173 -0.14 -4.05 -2.01
N LEU A 174 0.19 -4.91 -1.06
CA LEU A 174 1.50 -5.55 -0.96
C LEU A 174 1.43 -6.95 -1.58
N SER A 175 2.49 -7.36 -2.25
CA SER A 175 2.64 -8.73 -2.77
C SER A 175 4.00 -9.28 -2.36
N LEU A 176 3.98 -10.44 -1.68
CA LEU A 176 5.19 -11.09 -1.20
C LEU A 176 6.11 -11.43 -2.38
N MET A 177 7.38 -11.06 -2.23
CA MET A 177 8.45 -11.38 -3.16
C MET A 177 9.27 -12.56 -2.64
N GLU A 178 9.82 -12.41 -1.43
CA GLU A 178 10.53 -13.49 -0.73
C GLU A 178 10.54 -13.20 0.78
N SER A 179 10.65 -14.26 1.59
CA SER A 179 10.75 -14.18 3.04
C SER A 179 11.81 -15.16 3.57
N VAL A 180 12.52 -14.70 4.60
CA VAL A 180 13.42 -15.51 5.42
C VAL A 180 12.87 -15.53 6.84
N THR A 181 12.47 -16.69 7.33
CA THR A 181 12.10 -16.89 8.74
C THR A 181 13.26 -17.57 9.47
N TRP A 182 13.58 -17.11 10.68
CA TRP A 182 14.58 -17.74 11.54
C TRP A 182 13.92 -18.22 12.84
N LYS A 183 14.39 -19.35 13.35
CA LYS A 183 13.98 -19.93 14.64
C LYS A 183 15.20 -20.47 15.36
N TYR A 184 15.35 -20.16 16.64
CA TYR A 184 16.35 -20.83 17.46
C TYR A 184 16.00 -22.30 17.64
N GLU A 185 17.00 -23.17 17.49
CA GLU A 185 16.94 -24.60 17.80
C GLU A 185 17.82 -24.88 19.02
N GLY A 186 17.23 -25.49 20.06
CA GLY A 186 17.95 -25.92 21.25
C GLY A 186 18.57 -24.80 22.10
N ASP A 187 19.35 -25.21 23.10
CA ASP A 187 19.96 -24.30 24.08
C ASP A 187 21.36 -23.79 23.65
N ASP A 188 21.88 -24.23 22.50
CA ASP A 188 23.21 -23.88 22.01
C ASP A 188 23.24 -22.56 21.22
N GLY A 189 22.08 -21.94 21.01
CA GLY A 189 21.91 -20.68 20.29
C GLY A 189 21.99 -20.81 18.78
N SER A 190 21.92 -22.03 18.23
CA SER A 190 21.82 -22.24 16.79
C SER A 190 20.45 -21.82 16.24
N CYS A 191 20.40 -21.36 15.00
CA CYS A 191 19.17 -21.02 14.29
C CYS A 191 18.98 -21.90 13.07
N VAL A 192 17.73 -22.24 12.77
CA VAL A 192 17.30 -22.76 11.47
C VAL A 192 16.64 -21.63 10.70
N TYR A 193 16.97 -21.56 9.41
CA TYR A 193 16.46 -20.55 8.48
C TYR A 193 15.57 -21.21 7.44
N TYR A 194 14.45 -20.58 7.16
CA TYR A 194 13.42 -21.03 6.22
C TYR A 194 13.23 -19.95 5.15
N TYR A 195 13.23 -20.36 3.90
CA TYR A 195 13.07 -19.51 2.73
C TYR A 195 11.81 -19.84 1.94
N THR A 196 11.08 -18.82 1.51
CA THR A 196 9.85 -18.99 0.75
C THR A 196 9.56 -17.76 -0.12
N THR A 197 8.86 -18.00 -1.24
CA THR A 197 8.30 -16.96 -2.11
C THR A 197 6.77 -17.01 -2.16
N GLU A 198 6.15 -17.91 -1.38
CA GLU A 198 4.73 -18.26 -1.53
C GLU A 198 3.86 -17.68 -0.40
N SER A 199 4.35 -17.69 0.84
CA SER A 199 3.61 -17.22 2.00
C SER A 199 4.53 -16.88 3.16
N GLU A 200 4.10 -15.99 4.04
CA GLU A 200 4.83 -15.66 5.27
C GLU A 200 3.90 -15.52 6.50
N PRO A 201 4.35 -15.95 7.70
CA PRO A 201 5.52 -16.80 7.92
C PRO A 201 5.25 -18.23 7.41
N ASP A 202 6.26 -18.90 6.86
CA ASP A 202 6.16 -20.32 6.49
C ASP A 202 7.40 -21.07 6.97
N THR A 203 7.18 -22.02 7.88
CA THR A 203 8.21 -22.96 8.34
C THR A 203 7.84 -24.41 8.09
N GLU A 204 6.69 -24.67 7.45
CA GLU A 204 6.18 -26.01 7.18
C GLU A 204 6.51 -26.46 5.76
N ASN A 205 6.35 -25.56 4.78
CA ASN A 205 6.57 -25.86 3.36
C ASN A 205 7.79 -25.13 2.77
N ALA A 206 8.36 -24.19 3.52
CA ALA A 206 9.53 -23.42 3.14
C ALA A 206 10.81 -24.28 3.00
N GLU A 207 11.73 -23.84 2.15
CA GLU A 207 13.05 -24.44 1.97
C GLU A 207 13.93 -24.13 3.19
N ILE A 208 14.57 -25.13 3.78
CA ILE A 208 15.60 -24.89 4.81
C ILE A 208 16.89 -24.46 4.12
N ILE A 209 17.39 -23.28 4.49
CA ILE A 209 18.60 -22.70 3.93
C ILE A 209 19.68 -22.51 5.00
N SER A 210 20.92 -22.34 4.58
CA SER A 210 22.04 -21.97 5.47
C SER A 210 21.95 -20.51 5.93
N ALA A 211 22.67 -20.18 6.99
CA ALA A 211 22.78 -18.80 7.48
C ALA A 211 23.37 -17.87 6.40
N GLU A 212 24.37 -18.33 5.65
CA GLU A 212 24.99 -17.56 4.58
C GLU A 212 24.01 -17.28 3.42
N GLN A 213 23.11 -18.23 3.12
CA GLN A 213 22.05 -17.99 2.15
C GLN A 213 21.00 -17.01 2.67
N ALA A 214 20.68 -17.07 3.96
CA ALA A 214 19.74 -16.15 4.60
C ALA A 214 20.28 -14.71 4.56
N ASP A 215 21.55 -14.53 4.95
CA ASP A 215 22.25 -13.24 4.87
C ASP A 215 22.30 -12.73 3.44
N ALA A 216 22.61 -13.58 2.47
CA ALA A 216 22.63 -13.21 1.06
C ALA A 216 21.25 -12.81 0.49
N VAL A 217 20.14 -13.26 1.09
CA VAL A 217 18.80 -12.76 0.77
C VAL A 217 18.58 -11.39 1.40
N ILE A 218 18.89 -11.24 2.69
CA ILE A 218 18.67 -10.02 3.45
C ILE A 218 19.49 -8.85 2.89
N GLU A 219 20.76 -9.08 2.57
CA GLU A 219 21.70 -8.05 2.07
C GLU A 219 21.33 -7.49 0.69
N LYS A 220 20.41 -8.12 -0.06
CA LYS A 220 19.89 -7.55 -1.32
C LYS A 220 19.09 -6.27 -1.10
N TYR A 221 18.53 -6.10 0.10
CA TYR A 221 17.53 -5.10 0.42
C TYR A 221 18.11 -4.01 1.30
N VAL A 222 18.65 -2.98 0.66
CA VAL A 222 19.20 -1.81 1.34
C VAL A 222 18.06 -0.85 1.67
N TYR A 223 17.90 -0.50 2.95
CA TYR A 223 16.85 0.42 3.38
C TYR A 223 17.17 1.87 2.99
N GLU A 224 16.19 2.55 2.41
CA GLU A 224 16.20 3.98 2.15
C GLU A 224 16.09 4.75 3.47
N ARG A 225 16.90 5.81 3.60
CA ARG A 225 16.79 6.74 4.73
C ARG A 225 15.74 7.80 4.44
N ILE A 226 14.60 7.66 5.08
CA ILE A 226 13.46 8.58 4.95
C ILE A 226 13.45 9.55 6.12
N PRO A 227 13.53 10.87 5.88
CA PRO A 227 13.24 11.88 6.88
C PRO A 227 11.73 12.12 6.97
N PHE A 228 11.12 11.78 8.10
CA PHE A 228 9.73 12.11 8.39
C PHE A 228 9.60 13.55 8.90
N ILE A 229 8.50 14.20 8.56
CA ILE A 229 8.10 15.47 9.14
C ILE A 229 7.52 15.17 10.53
N PRO A 230 8.12 15.65 11.63
CA PRO A 230 7.60 15.38 12.96
C PRO A 230 6.15 15.82 13.11
N PHE A 231 5.35 15.04 13.84
CA PHE A 231 3.98 15.45 14.17
C PHE A 231 3.95 16.66 15.12
N ALA A 232 4.98 16.82 15.97
CA ALA A 232 5.11 17.85 16.99
C ALA A 232 6.57 18.26 17.20
#